data_AF-A0A8S0Z4B1-F1
#
_entry.id   AF-A0A8S0Z4B1-F1
#
_cell.length_a   1.000
_cell.length_b   1.000
_cell.length_c   1.000
_cell.angle_alpha   90.00
_cell.angle_beta   90.00
_cell.angle_gamma   90.00
#
_symmetry.space_group_name_H-M   'P 1'
#
loop_
_entity.id
_entity.type
_entity.pdbx_description
1 polymer ?
#
loop_
_entity_poly.entity_id
_entity_poly.type
_entity_poly.pdbx_seq_one_letter_code
_entity_poly.pdbx_strand_id
1 'polypeptide(L)'
;MPLRTRTTYLVSHLRTLRTIRFRFCLLCCSIFFLSLVWIELVTRQNSVNEILIQEALENVGRDLRYSNVYRKTKHLPKNLKYLLLWTRRDFAPFSFLEEGQRTFLKNNCSVINCYVTADKRLFGTDYTKFDAIAFNGRTMKSYKLPRKRSPHQKYIYFNMESAENFPVCNTKFDGFFNWTATYKLDSDLPTPYVLIRDKNRAIVGPKRRMQWKDNMENVYVDYRQTIENKTKMAAWFVSHCRTKSGRHIFVDKLQKALSTYGHNVDVFGNCGKLRCPRGKKSTSELCNLLLQKEYFFYLALENSFAEDYVTEKLLTAMSYSVIPVVFGGADYSRFIPPESYIDGRQMNSYQLAALMDRLARSPRQYSRYFSVKRDANIVFEVELDKLVMNTERATVLYHRKGKEPIEVTDDSQLHINADWINLRWLEDFQLTITEAVISLGPGYLTAFFKTKICDMTISK
;
A
#
# COMPACT_ATOMS: atom_id res chain seq x y z
N MET A 1 80.57 -21.26 36.25
CA MET A 1 80.33 -21.43 34.79
C MET A 1 79.08 -22.27 34.59
N PRO A 2 78.18 -22.00 33.61
CA PRO A 2 77.55 -20.75 33.24
C PRO A 2 76.01 -20.79 33.47
N LEU A 3 75.45 -19.80 34.18
CA LEU A 3 74.00 -19.57 34.34
C LEU A 3 73.43 -18.56 33.31
N ARG A 4 74.19 -18.25 32.25
CA ARG A 4 73.89 -17.16 31.31
C ARG A 4 73.18 -17.58 30.01
N THR A 5 72.87 -18.86 29.82
CA THR A 5 72.33 -19.41 28.55
C THR A 5 70.83 -19.69 28.53
N ARG A 6 70.13 -19.78 29.68
CA ARG A 6 68.68 -20.06 29.71
C ARG A 6 67.79 -18.83 29.46
N THR A 7 68.22 -17.66 29.90
CA THR A 7 67.42 -16.41 29.80
C THR A 7 67.37 -15.85 28.38
N THR A 8 68.44 -16.00 27.60
CA THR A 8 68.50 -15.57 26.19
C THR A 8 67.62 -16.44 25.28
N TYR A 9 67.49 -17.73 25.58
CA TYR A 9 66.64 -18.66 24.82
C TYR A 9 65.15 -18.37 25.00
N LEU A 10 64.71 -18.04 26.22
CA LEU A 10 63.32 -17.70 26.52
C LEU A 10 62.88 -16.39 25.85
N VAL A 11 63.75 -15.37 25.87
CA VAL A 11 63.50 -14.06 25.24
C VAL A 11 63.45 -14.18 23.70
N SER A 12 64.32 -15.01 23.12
CA SER A 12 64.28 -15.37 21.70
C SER A 12 62.95 -16.02 21.32
N HIS A 13 62.52 -17.04 22.08
CA HIS A 13 61.32 -17.79 21.78
C HIS A 13 60.02 -16.95 21.90
N LEU A 14 59.97 -16.05 22.89
CA LEU A 14 58.86 -15.10 23.06
C LEU A 14 58.81 -14.06 21.92
N ARG A 15 59.95 -13.61 21.39
CA ARG A 15 60.00 -12.73 20.20
C ARG A 15 59.50 -13.45 18.94
N THR A 16 59.84 -14.73 18.77
CA THR A 16 59.37 -15.56 17.65
C THR A 16 57.86 -15.80 17.72
N LEU A 17 57.32 -16.10 18.91
CA LEU A 17 55.88 -16.26 19.11
C LEU A 17 55.10 -14.96 18.86
N ARG A 18 55.67 -13.81 19.26
CA ARG A 18 55.06 -12.49 19.02
C ARG A 18 55.06 -12.12 17.53
N THR A 19 56.11 -12.48 16.79
CA THR A 19 56.16 -12.29 15.33
C THR A 19 55.22 -13.24 14.59
N ILE A 20 55.07 -14.49 15.03
CA ILE A 20 54.09 -15.43 14.46
C ILE A 20 52.66 -14.92 14.68
N ARG A 21 52.31 -14.48 15.89
CA ARG A 21 50.99 -13.88 16.18
C ARG A 21 50.72 -12.63 15.34
N PHE A 22 51.72 -11.77 15.16
CA PHE A 22 51.60 -10.59 14.32
C PHE A 22 51.38 -10.94 12.84
N ARG A 23 52.14 -11.91 12.31
CA ARG A 23 51.97 -12.41 10.93
C ARG A 23 50.61 -13.08 10.72
N PHE A 24 50.13 -13.85 11.70
CA PHE A 24 48.80 -14.46 11.66
C PHE A 24 47.69 -13.41 11.67
N CYS A 25 47.82 -12.36 12.48
CA CYS A 25 46.88 -11.24 12.51
C CYS A 25 46.85 -10.50 11.17
N LEU A 26 48.02 -10.21 10.57
CA LEU A 26 48.11 -9.60 9.24
C LEU A 26 47.46 -10.46 8.15
N LEU A 27 47.63 -11.79 8.20
CA LEU A 27 47.00 -12.71 7.26
C LEU A 27 45.47 -12.73 7.43
N CYS A 28 44.97 -12.70 8.67
CA CYS A 28 43.52 -12.64 8.92
C CYS A 28 42.91 -11.32 8.42
N CYS A 29 43.59 -10.19 8.67
CA CYS A 29 43.16 -8.88 8.18
C CYS A 29 43.16 -8.81 6.65
N SER A 30 44.15 -9.40 5.97
CA SER A 30 44.19 -9.40 4.51
C SER A 30 43.09 -10.27 3.90
N ILE A 31 42.80 -11.45 4.47
CA ILE A 31 41.69 -12.30 4.05
C ILE A 31 40.34 -11.59 4.25
N PHE A 32 40.15 -10.94 5.40
CA PHE A 32 38.94 -10.17 5.67
C PHE A 32 38.74 -9.02 4.68
N PHE A 33 39.80 -8.25 4.40
CA PHE A 33 39.76 -7.17 3.40
C PHE A 33 39.42 -7.69 1.99
N LEU A 34 40.06 -8.79 1.56
CA LEU A 34 39.76 -9.42 0.27
C LEU A 34 38.31 -9.90 0.18
N SER A 35 37.74 -10.42 1.28
CA SER A 35 36.34 -10.84 1.33
C SER A 35 35.37 -9.66 1.18
N LEU A 36 35.66 -8.51 1.80
CA LEU A 36 34.85 -7.30 1.66
C LEU A 36 34.89 -6.75 0.23
N VAL A 37 36.09 -6.69 -0.39
CA VAL A 37 36.24 -6.27 -1.79
C VAL A 37 35.48 -7.20 -2.74
N TRP A 38 35.50 -8.51 -2.49
CA TRP A 38 34.74 -9.47 -3.30
C TRP A 38 33.22 -9.30 -3.14
N ILE A 39 32.73 -9.07 -1.92
CA ILE A 39 31.31 -8.78 -1.66
C ILE A 39 30.87 -7.49 -2.37
N GLU A 40 31.69 -6.44 -2.34
CA GLU A 40 31.42 -5.18 -3.01
C GLU A 40 31.40 -5.33 -4.55
N LEU A 41 32.32 -6.11 -5.11
CA LEU A 41 32.34 -6.43 -6.54
C LEU A 41 31.10 -7.23 -6.98
N VAL A 42 30.72 -8.27 -6.23
CA VAL A 42 29.55 -9.10 -6.54
C VAL A 42 28.25 -8.30 -6.42
N THR A 43 28.11 -7.49 -5.37
CA THR A 43 26.91 -6.63 -5.19
C THR A 43 26.80 -5.57 -6.28
N ARG A 44 27.92 -4.96 -6.69
CA ARG A 44 27.97 -4.00 -7.80
C ARG A 44 27.65 -4.65 -9.16
N GLN A 45 28.10 -5.88 -9.40
CA GLN A 45 27.79 -6.58 -10.64
C GLN A 45 26.31 -6.97 -10.73
N ASN A 46 25.70 -7.39 -9.62
CA ASN A 46 24.27 -7.67 -9.56
C ASN A 46 23.41 -6.42 -9.79
N SER A 47 23.79 -5.27 -9.21
CA SER A 47 23.03 -4.03 -9.41
C SER A 47 23.11 -3.52 -10.86
N VAL A 48 24.28 -3.64 -11.51
CA VAL A 48 24.45 -3.28 -12.93
C VAL A 48 23.60 -4.19 -13.84
N ASN A 49 23.54 -5.50 -13.55
CA ASN A 49 22.70 -6.42 -14.30
C ASN A 49 21.20 -6.10 -14.16
N GLU A 50 20.71 -5.77 -12.97
CA GLU A 50 19.31 -5.36 -12.79
C GLU A 50 18.96 -4.08 -13.55
N ILE A 51 19.87 -3.08 -13.54
CA ILE A 51 19.69 -1.83 -14.29
C ILE A 51 19.62 -2.12 -15.80
N LEU A 52 20.55 -2.93 -16.34
CA LEU A 52 20.56 -3.30 -17.75
C LEU A 52 19.30 -4.09 -18.16
N ILE A 53 18.79 -4.97 -17.30
CA ILE A 53 17.55 -5.71 -17.55
C ILE A 53 16.35 -4.76 -17.57
N GLN A 54 16.25 -3.82 -16.64
CA GLN A 54 15.18 -2.82 -16.62
C GLN A 54 15.25 -1.91 -17.85
N GLU A 55 16.44 -1.43 -18.20
CA GLU A 55 16.66 -0.60 -19.38
C GLU A 55 16.30 -1.36 -20.67
N ALA A 56 16.65 -2.64 -20.78
CA ALA A 56 16.25 -3.49 -21.90
C ALA A 56 14.72 -3.68 -21.97
N LEU A 57 14.06 -3.95 -20.84
CA LEU A 57 12.59 -4.07 -20.77
C LEU A 57 11.88 -2.76 -21.12
N GLU A 58 12.41 -1.63 -20.66
CA GLU A 58 11.90 -0.30 -21.01
C GLU A 58 12.11 0.02 -22.49
N ASN A 59 13.28 -0.28 -23.04
CA ASN A 59 13.61 -0.01 -24.43
C ASN A 59 12.79 -0.89 -25.39
N VAL A 60 12.67 -2.20 -25.13
CA VAL A 60 11.75 -3.09 -25.86
C VAL A 60 10.31 -2.61 -25.73
N GLY A 61 9.97 -2.08 -24.55
CA GLY A 61 8.66 -1.53 -24.28
C GLY A 61 8.35 -0.23 -25.03
N ARG A 62 9.31 0.68 -25.18
CA ARG A 62 9.13 1.95 -25.90
C ARG A 62 9.30 1.78 -27.41
N ASP A 63 9.88 0.67 -27.87
CA ASP A 63 10.06 0.40 -29.29
C ASP A 63 8.71 0.08 -29.98
N LEU A 64 8.22 1.08 -30.72
CA LEU A 64 7.03 0.99 -31.57
C LEU A 64 7.11 -0.16 -32.60
N ARG A 65 8.30 -0.69 -32.91
CA ARG A 65 8.45 -1.86 -33.81
C ARG A 65 7.92 -3.14 -33.16
N TYR A 66 8.11 -3.34 -31.86
CA TYR A 66 7.55 -4.48 -31.14
C TYR A 66 6.02 -4.37 -31.01
N SER A 67 5.49 -3.18 -30.71
CA SER A 67 4.04 -2.97 -30.71
C SER A 67 3.42 -3.13 -32.11
N ASN A 68 4.17 -2.79 -33.18
CA ASN A 68 3.76 -3.03 -34.56
C ASN A 68 3.80 -4.52 -34.97
N VAL A 69 4.67 -5.35 -34.39
CA VAL A 69 4.67 -6.82 -34.59
C VAL A 69 3.41 -7.45 -33.98
N TYR A 70 3.01 -7.03 -32.77
CA TYR A 70 1.81 -7.54 -32.09
C TYR A 70 0.48 -6.89 -32.55
N ARG A 71 0.52 -5.92 -33.46
CA ARG A 71 -0.70 -5.33 -34.06
C ARG A 71 -1.44 -6.25 -35.03
N LYS A 72 -0.74 -7.21 -35.64
CA LYS A 72 -1.36 -8.17 -36.56
C LYS A 72 -1.64 -9.47 -35.80
N THR A 73 -2.92 -9.81 -35.65
CA THR A 73 -3.40 -11.02 -34.95
C THR A 73 -2.68 -12.31 -35.32
N LYS A 74 -2.24 -12.45 -36.57
CA LYS A 74 -1.49 -13.62 -37.06
C LYS A 74 -0.10 -13.82 -36.43
N HIS A 75 0.45 -12.80 -35.77
CA HIS A 75 1.75 -12.85 -35.10
C HIS A 75 1.63 -12.90 -33.57
N LEU A 76 0.40 -12.93 -33.05
CA LEU A 76 0.14 -13.05 -31.63
C LEU A 76 0.55 -14.47 -31.13
N PRO A 77 1.31 -14.58 -30.02
CA PRO A 77 1.72 -15.88 -29.50
C PRO A 77 0.52 -16.71 -29.06
N LYS A 78 0.36 -17.90 -29.64
CA LYS A 78 -0.79 -18.78 -29.38
C LYS A 78 -0.84 -19.36 -27.95
N ASN A 79 0.28 -19.33 -27.23
CA ASN A 79 0.40 -19.83 -25.87
C ASN A 79 0.03 -18.79 -24.80
N LEU A 80 -0.29 -17.56 -25.19
CA LEU A 80 -0.73 -16.52 -24.27
C LEU A 80 -2.25 -16.55 -24.07
N LYS A 81 -2.65 -16.20 -22.86
CA LYS A 81 -4.02 -15.92 -22.47
C LYS A 81 -4.31 -14.43 -22.61
N TYR A 82 -5.34 -14.07 -23.34
CA TYR A 82 -5.66 -12.68 -23.66
C TYR A 82 -6.75 -12.13 -22.71
N LEU A 83 -6.39 -11.15 -21.91
CA LEU A 83 -7.28 -10.43 -21.00
C LEU A 83 -7.64 -9.06 -21.59
N LEU A 84 -8.92 -8.86 -21.89
CA LEU A 84 -9.45 -7.56 -22.31
C LEU A 84 -9.97 -6.77 -21.11
N LEU A 85 -9.49 -5.54 -20.93
CA LEU A 85 -10.10 -4.54 -20.06
C LEU A 85 -11.23 -3.86 -20.83
N TRP A 86 -12.47 -4.25 -20.56
CA TRP A 86 -13.64 -3.78 -21.32
C TRP A 86 -13.98 -2.31 -21.02
N THR A 87 -13.73 -1.87 -19.81
CA THR A 87 -13.98 -0.50 -19.34
C THR A 87 -12.68 0.28 -19.26
N ARG A 88 -12.79 1.60 -19.02
CA ARG A 88 -11.63 2.51 -18.94
C ARG A 88 -10.64 2.05 -17.86
N ARG A 89 -9.36 2.35 -18.07
CA ARG A 89 -8.26 2.05 -17.14
C ARG A 89 -8.18 3.02 -15.96
N ASP A 90 -9.04 4.02 -15.91
CA ASP A 90 -8.95 5.13 -14.96
C ASP A 90 -9.10 4.72 -13.49
N PHE A 91 -9.49 3.47 -13.21
CA PHE A 91 -9.75 2.96 -11.88
C PHE A 91 -8.92 1.70 -11.57
N ALA A 92 -8.33 1.67 -10.39
CA ALA A 92 -7.56 0.57 -9.85
C ALA A 92 -8.41 -0.71 -9.84
N PRO A 93 -7.83 -1.90 -10.13
CA PRO A 93 -6.45 -2.09 -10.52
C PRO A 93 -6.24 -1.95 -12.03
N PHE A 94 -7.28 -1.62 -12.83
CA PHE A 94 -7.14 -1.53 -14.29
C PHE A 94 -6.09 -0.48 -14.69
N SER A 95 -5.89 0.54 -13.87
CA SER A 95 -4.82 1.54 -14.02
C SER A 95 -3.41 0.96 -13.87
N PHE A 96 -3.27 -0.12 -13.10
CA PHE A 96 -1.98 -0.77 -12.82
C PHE A 96 -1.68 -1.90 -13.81
N LEU A 97 -2.68 -2.32 -14.58
CA LEU A 97 -2.51 -3.31 -15.64
C LEU A 97 -2.00 -2.63 -16.91
N GLU A 98 -0.69 -2.71 -17.09
CA GLU A 98 0.02 -2.28 -18.29
C GLU A 98 -0.30 -3.19 -19.48
N GLU A 99 -0.15 -2.66 -20.68
CA GLU A 99 -0.35 -3.40 -21.92
C GLU A 99 0.65 -4.57 -22.05
N GLY A 100 0.16 -5.71 -22.52
CA GLY A 100 0.93 -6.92 -22.76
C GLY A 100 1.23 -7.72 -21.51
N GLN A 101 2.45 -8.27 -21.42
CA GLN A 101 2.90 -9.11 -20.30
C GLN A 101 3.61 -8.32 -19.19
N ARG A 102 3.80 -7.01 -19.38
CA ARG A 102 4.70 -6.19 -18.55
C ARG A 102 4.37 -6.25 -17.07
N THR A 103 3.09 -6.13 -16.74
CA THR A 103 2.67 -6.12 -15.35
C THR A 103 3.07 -7.42 -14.67
N PHE A 104 2.92 -8.58 -15.32
CA PHE A 104 3.33 -9.87 -14.74
C PHE A 104 4.85 -10.02 -14.63
N LEU A 105 5.60 -9.51 -15.61
CA LEU A 105 7.07 -9.54 -15.61
C LEU A 105 7.67 -8.63 -14.53
N LYS A 106 7.26 -7.37 -14.47
CA LYS A 106 7.71 -6.40 -13.45
C LYS A 106 7.41 -6.87 -12.03
N ASN A 107 6.34 -7.64 -11.88
CA ASN A 107 5.91 -8.22 -10.62
C ASN A 107 6.43 -9.64 -10.41
N ASN A 108 7.45 -10.12 -11.14
CA ASN A 108 8.05 -11.47 -10.96
C ASN A 108 6.99 -12.56 -10.68
N CYS A 109 5.93 -12.59 -11.48
CA CYS A 109 4.87 -13.58 -11.31
C CYS A 109 5.37 -14.97 -11.68
N SER A 110 4.87 -16.00 -10.98
CA SER A 110 5.13 -17.40 -11.32
C SER A 110 4.49 -17.79 -12.65
N VAL A 111 3.39 -17.12 -13.01
CA VAL A 111 2.67 -17.28 -14.27
C VAL A 111 2.74 -15.97 -15.05
N ILE A 112 3.30 -16.02 -16.25
CA ILE A 112 3.52 -14.82 -17.09
C ILE A 112 2.91 -14.94 -18.48
N ASN A 113 2.23 -16.05 -18.79
CA ASN A 113 1.62 -16.31 -20.09
C ASN A 113 0.28 -15.56 -20.29
N CYS A 114 0.17 -14.33 -19.79
CA CYS A 114 -1.03 -13.50 -19.86
C CYS A 114 -0.72 -12.18 -20.56
N TYR A 115 -1.54 -11.81 -21.54
CA TYR A 115 -1.45 -10.55 -22.28
C TYR A 115 -2.65 -9.67 -21.92
N VAL A 116 -2.40 -8.52 -21.29
CA VAL A 116 -3.46 -7.55 -20.99
C VAL A 116 -3.59 -6.54 -22.13
N THR A 117 -4.82 -6.24 -22.53
CA THR A 117 -5.10 -5.17 -23.49
C THR A 117 -6.33 -4.36 -23.13
N ALA A 118 -6.34 -3.08 -23.49
CA ALA A 118 -7.56 -2.27 -23.54
C ALA A 118 -8.03 -2.05 -24.99
N ASP A 119 -7.29 -2.55 -25.99
CA ASP A 119 -7.68 -2.47 -27.39
C ASP A 119 -8.75 -3.51 -27.70
N LYS A 120 -10.01 -3.06 -27.69
CA LYS A 120 -11.17 -3.86 -28.09
C LYS A 120 -11.08 -4.37 -29.52
N ARG A 121 -10.28 -3.74 -30.37
CA ARG A 121 -10.11 -4.10 -31.78
C ARG A 121 -8.93 -5.04 -32.03
N LEU A 122 -8.24 -5.50 -30.98
CA LEU A 122 -7.12 -6.44 -31.12
C LEU A 122 -7.51 -7.66 -31.98
N PHE A 123 -8.71 -8.20 -31.77
CA PHE A 123 -9.28 -9.30 -32.57
C PHE A 123 -10.41 -8.86 -33.51
N GLY A 124 -10.40 -7.60 -33.96
CA GLY A 124 -11.48 -7.01 -34.77
C GLY A 124 -12.75 -6.83 -33.95
N THR A 125 -13.88 -7.36 -34.44
CA THR A 125 -15.18 -7.34 -33.75
C THR A 125 -15.48 -8.65 -33.00
N ASP A 126 -14.56 -9.62 -33.06
CA ASP A 126 -14.73 -10.93 -32.44
C ASP A 126 -14.16 -10.96 -31.03
N TYR A 127 -14.98 -10.54 -30.07
CA TYR A 127 -14.63 -10.58 -28.65
C TYR A 127 -14.50 -11.99 -28.10
N THR A 128 -14.92 -13.04 -28.82
CA THR A 128 -14.89 -14.42 -28.32
C THR A 128 -13.48 -15.01 -28.24
N LYS A 129 -12.51 -14.35 -28.87
CA LYS A 129 -11.08 -14.73 -28.89
C LYS A 129 -10.29 -14.32 -27.66
N PHE A 130 -10.84 -13.45 -26.81
CA PHE A 130 -10.22 -13.15 -25.51
C PHE A 130 -10.49 -14.28 -24.52
N ASP A 131 -9.50 -14.73 -23.76
CA ASP A 131 -9.71 -15.75 -22.71
C ASP A 131 -10.46 -15.17 -21.51
N ALA A 132 -10.26 -13.87 -21.22
CA ALA A 132 -11.01 -13.18 -20.18
C ALA A 132 -11.37 -11.74 -20.58
N ILE A 133 -12.49 -11.26 -20.05
CA ILE A 133 -12.93 -9.88 -20.20
C ILE A 133 -13.27 -9.32 -18.81
N ALA A 134 -12.57 -8.27 -18.39
CA ALA A 134 -12.77 -7.63 -17.10
C ALA A 134 -13.57 -6.34 -17.23
N PHE A 135 -14.52 -6.14 -16.31
CA PHE A 135 -15.47 -5.03 -16.30
C PHE A 135 -15.37 -4.27 -14.98
N ASN A 136 -15.04 -2.98 -15.03
CA ASN A 136 -15.09 -2.13 -13.86
C ASN A 136 -16.52 -1.64 -13.61
N GLY A 137 -17.14 -2.08 -12.52
CA GLY A 137 -18.53 -1.80 -12.15
C GLY A 137 -18.88 -0.31 -12.05
N ARG A 138 -17.92 0.53 -11.67
CA ARG A 138 -18.12 2.00 -11.57
C ARG A 138 -18.35 2.66 -12.92
N THR A 139 -17.73 2.14 -13.98
CA THR A 139 -17.77 2.75 -15.34
C THR A 139 -18.47 1.88 -16.37
N MET A 140 -18.82 0.65 -16.00
CA MET A 140 -19.50 -0.28 -16.88
C MET A 140 -20.87 0.24 -17.27
N LYS A 141 -21.10 0.29 -18.57
CA LYS A 141 -22.40 0.67 -19.13
C LYS A 141 -23.14 -0.58 -19.57
N SER A 142 -24.20 -0.88 -18.82
CA SER A 142 -25.31 -1.79 -19.12
C SER A 142 -25.59 -2.08 -20.61
N TYR A 143 -25.68 -1.04 -21.44
CA TYR A 143 -26.05 -1.14 -22.86
C TYR A 143 -24.84 -1.32 -23.80
N LYS A 144 -23.62 -1.34 -23.26
CA LYS A 144 -22.36 -1.54 -23.98
C LYS A 144 -21.66 -2.80 -23.50
N LEU A 145 -22.38 -3.91 -23.36
CA LEU A 145 -21.79 -5.22 -23.03
C LEU A 145 -21.58 -6.05 -24.31
N PRO A 146 -20.60 -6.97 -24.33
CA PRO A 146 -20.47 -7.92 -25.43
C PRO A 146 -21.75 -8.74 -25.58
N ARG A 147 -22.21 -8.91 -26.83
CA ARG A 147 -23.43 -9.70 -27.14
C ARG A 147 -23.16 -11.19 -27.32
N LYS A 148 -21.91 -11.56 -27.60
CA LYS A 148 -21.49 -12.94 -27.85
C LYS A 148 -20.37 -13.29 -26.88
N ARG A 149 -20.42 -14.52 -26.39
CA ARG A 149 -19.46 -15.06 -25.44
C ARG A 149 -19.17 -16.51 -25.78
N SER A 150 -17.90 -16.87 -25.79
CA SER A 150 -17.47 -18.28 -25.89
C SER A 150 -17.56 -18.98 -24.53
N PRO A 151 -17.88 -20.28 -24.46
CA PRO A 151 -17.99 -21.04 -23.21
C PRO A 151 -16.72 -21.01 -22.33
N HIS A 152 -15.55 -20.84 -22.95
CA HIS A 152 -14.26 -20.83 -22.27
C HIS A 152 -13.90 -19.47 -21.68
N GLN A 153 -14.56 -18.38 -22.10
CA GLN A 153 -14.21 -17.03 -21.64
C GLN A 153 -14.62 -16.83 -20.18
N LYS A 154 -13.78 -16.16 -19.40
CA LYS A 154 -14.13 -15.68 -18.06
C LYS A 154 -14.51 -14.21 -18.09
N TYR A 155 -15.72 -13.89 -17.65
CA TYR A 155 -16.15 -12.50 -17.46
C TYR A 155 -15.94 -12.13 -15.99
N ILE A 156 -15.11 -11.13 -15.76
CA ILE A 156 -14.64 -10.74 -14.42
C ILE A 156 -15.31 -9.42 -14.04
N TYR A 157 -16.17 -9.43 -13.03
CA TYR A 157 -16.69 -8.21 -12.43
C TYR A 157 -15.68 -7.65 -11.45
N PHE A 158 -15.27 -6.42 -11.67
CA PHE A 158 -14.33 -5.73 -10.81
C PHE A 158 -14.98 -4.49 -10.20
N ASN A 159 -14.93 -4.31 -8.88
CA ASN A 159 -15.35 -3.07 -8.24
C ASN A 159 -14.73 -2.90 -6.84
N MET A 160 -14.17 -1.72 -6.58
CA MET A 160 -13.65 -1.36 -5.25
C MET A 160 -14.61 -0.46 -4.47
N GLU A 161 -15.54 0.20 -5.16
CA GLU A 161 -16.58 0.96 -4.48
C GLU A 161 -17.64 0.02 -3.90
N SER A 162 -18.25 0.45 -2.81
CA SER A 162 -19.30 -0.30 -2.13
C SER A 162 -20.44 -0.72 -3.06
N ALA A 163 -20.92 -1.96 -2.87
CA ALA A 163 -22.11 -2.49 -3.55
C ALA A 163 -23.37 -1.64 -3.29
N GLU A 164 -23.42 -0.92 -2.18
CA GLU A 164 -24.48 0.06 -1.93
C GLU A 164 -24.41 1.24 -2.89
N ASN A 165 -23.21 1.73 -3.21
CA ASN A 165 -23.05 2.89 -4.10
C ASN A 165 -23.16 2.50 -5.58
N PHE A 166 -22.67 1.32 -5.95
CA PHE A 166 -22.68 0.80 -7.32
C PHE A 166 -23.32 -0.60 -7.36
N PRO A 167 -24.63 -0.69 -7.12
CA PRO A 167 -25.34 -1.96 -7.13
C PRO A 167 -25.45 -2.53 -8.54
N VAL A 168 -25.27 -3.84 -8.65
CA VAL A 168 -25.49 -4.62 -9.88
C VAL A 168 -26.84 -5.34 -9.79
N CYS A 169 -27.89 -4.61 -9.38
CA CYS A 169 -29.23 -5.15 -9.14
C CYS A 169 -30.10 -5.12 -10.41
N ASN A 170 -29.68 -5.86 -11.44
CA ASN A 170 -30.47 -6.00 -12.67
C ASN A 170 -30.29 -7.40 -13.23
N THR A 171 -31.40 -8.07 -13.55
CA THR A 171 -31.43 -9.47 -13.99
C THR A 171 -30.62 -9.75 -15.25
N LYS A 172 -30.30 -8.73 -16.06
CA LYS A 172 -29.38 -8.89 -17.21
C LYS A 172 -27.97 -9.34 -16.80
N PHE A 173 -27.60 -9.13 -15.53
CA PHE A 173 -26.31 -9.51 -15.00
C PHE A 173 -26.34 -10.90 -14.35
N ASP A 174 -27.52 -11.53 -14.24
CA ASP A 174 -27.66 -12.88 -13.69
C ASP A 174 -26.93 -13.86 -14.60
N GLY A 175 -25.96 -14.58 -14.04
CA GLY A 175 -25.08 -15.49 -14.78
C GLY A 175 -24.13 -14.81 -15.78
N PHE A 176 -24.07 -13.47 -15.83
CA PHE A 176 -23.22 -12.76 -16.78
C PHE A 176 -21.73 -12.84 -16.42
N PHE A 177 -21.41 -12.65 -15.14
CA PHE A 177 -20.04 -12.73 -14.62
C PHE A 177 -19.74 -14.11 -14.06
N ASN A 178 -18.51 -14.59 -14.24
CA ASN A 178 -18.04 -15.83 -13.61
C ASN A 178 -17.26 -15.56 -12.35
N TRP A 179 -16.45 -14.50 -12.39
CA TRP A 179 -15.55 -14.15 -11.31
C TRP A 179 -15.82 -12.73 -10.85
N THR A 180 -15.64 -12.54 -9.56
CA THR A 180 -15.68 -11.27 -8.87
C THR A 180 -14.29 -10.92 -8.36
N ALA A 181 -13.89 -9.67 -8.57
CA ALA A 181 -12.66 -9.10 -8.06
C ALA A 181 -13.03 -7.82 -7.29
N THR A 182 -13.34 -7.96 -6.00
CA THR A 182 -13.87 -6.85 -5.20
C THR A 182 -13.25 -6.82 -3.81
N TYR A 183 -13.58 -5.79 -3.03
CA TYR A 183 -13.16 -5.69 -1.62
C TYR A 183 -13.73 -6.80 -0.73
N LYS A 184 -14.82 -7.48 -1.14
CA LYS A 184 -15.41 -8.56 -0.34
C LYS A 184 -14.48 -9.75 -0.21
N LEU A 185 -14.43 -10.33 1.00
CA LEU A 185 -13.52 -11.44 1.32
C LEU A 185 -13.96 -12.78 0.70
N ASP A 186 -15.19 -12.86 0.18
CA ASP A 186 -15.74 -14.01 -0.55
C ASP A 186 -15.70 -13.86 -2.08
N SER A 187 -15.04 -12.82 -2.60
CA SER A 187 -14.81 -12.70 -4.04
C SER A 187 -13.92 -13.84 -4.56
N ASP A 188 -14.05 -14.19 -5.85
CA ASP A 188 -13.14 -15.15 -6.50
C ASP A 188 -11.69 -14.66 -6.46
N LEU A 189 -11.52 -13.34 -6.59
CA LEU A 189 -10.24 -12.62 -6.48
C LEU A 189 -10.38 -11.51 -5.43
N PRO A 190 -10.23 -11.80 -4.13
CA PRO A 190 -10.39 -10.78 -3.09
C PRO A 190 -9.33 -9.69 -3.19
N THR A 191 -9.77 -8.43 -3.25
CA THR A 191 -8.94 -7.23 -3.32
C THR A 191 -9.29 -6.22 -2.21
N PRO A 192 -9.23 -6.59 -0.92
CA PRO A 192 -9.53 -5.67 0.18
C PRO A 192 -8.58 -4.45 0.16
N TYR A 193 -8.99 -3.33 0.75
CA TYR A 193 -8.10 -2.15 0.89
C TYR A 193 -7.02 -2.35 1.96
N VAL A 194 -7.32 -3.18 2.95
CA VAL A 194 -6.46 -3.49 4.09
C VAL A 194 -5.89 -4.88 3.89
N LEU A 195 -4.59 -5.01 4.11
CA LEU A 195 -3.95 -6.30 4.30
C LEU A 195 -3.29 -6.41 5.67
N ILE A 196 -3.24 -7.63 6.16
CA ILE A 196 -2.55 -8.03 7.37
C ILE A 196 -1.46 -9.01 6.97
N ARG A 197 -0.20 -8.65 7.20
CA ARG A 197 0.95 -9.50 6.96
C ARG A 197 1.62 -9.91 8.25
N ASP A 198 2.28 -11.06 8.23
CA ASP A 198 3.17 -11.43 9.32
C ASP A 198 4.60 -10.84 9.17
N LYS A 199 5.48 -11.06 10.15
CA LYS A 199 6.91 -10.66 10.06
C LYS A 199 7.65 -11.22 8.84
N ASN A 200 7.20 -12.36 8.32
CA ASN A 200 7.79 -12.99 7.15
C ASN A 200 7.17 -12.45 5.85
N ARG A 201 6.34 -11.40 5.95
CA ARG A 201 5.61 -10.75 4.86
C ARG A 201 4.55 -11.65 4.23
N ALA A 202 4.15 -12.74 4.86
CA ALA A 202 3.06 -13.57 4.37
C ALA A 202 1.71 -12.90 4.66
N ILE A 203 0.77 -12.94 3.71
CA ILE A 203 -0.59 -12.41 3.92
C ILE A 203 -1.34 -13.37 4.86
N VAL A 204 -1.65 -12.88 6.06
CA VAL A 204 -2.39 -13.65 7.08
C VAL A 204 -3.84 -13.22 7.19
N GLY A 205 -4.21 -12.06 6.65
CA GLY A 205 -5.59 -11.58 6.55
C GLY A 205 -5.74 -10.32 5.70
N PRO A 206 -6.95 -9.73 5.64
CA PRO A 206 -8.19 -10.16 6.30
C PRO A 206 -8.76 -11.48 5.75
N LYS A 207 -9.53 -12.21 6.57
CA LYS A 207 -10.21 -13.47 6.24
C LYS A 207 -11.62 -13.49 6.83
N ARG A 208 -12.57 -14.21 6.19
CA ARG A 208 -13.93 -14.38 6.73
C ARG A 208 -13.95 -14.96 8.14
N ARG A 209 -13.00 -15.86 8.43
CA ARG A 209 -12.72 -16.39 9.77
C ARG A 209 -11.33 -15.95 10.16
N MET A 210 -11.23 -14.74 10.71
CA MET A 210 -9.97 -14.21 11.22
C MET A 210 -9.73 -14.75 12.63
N GLN A 211 -8.52 -15.21 12.89
CA GLN A 211 -8.07 -15.62 14.22
C GLN A 211 -6.86 -14.78 14.57
N TRP A 212 -6.98 -14.04 15.67
CA TRP A 212 -5.88 -13.30 16.26
C TRP A 212 -5.19 -14.20 17.28
N LYS A 213 -3.87 -14.12 17.39
CA LYS A 213 -3.13 -14.92 18.37
C LYS A 213 -3.43 -14.37 19.77
N ASP A 214 -3.84 -15.25 20.70
CA ASP A 214 -4.22 -14.88 22.07
C ASP A 214 -3.06 -14.29 22.88
N ASN A 215 -1.82 -14.68 22.55
CA ASN A 215 -0.61 -14.26 23.25
C ASN A 215 0.00 -13.01 22.59
N MET A 216 -0.77 -11.93 22.50
CA MET A 216 -0.19 -10.62 22.21
C MET A 216 0.60 -10.20 23.46
N GLU A 217 1.93 -10.43 23.45
CA GLU A 217 2.79 -10.00 24.54
C GLU A 217 2.52 -8.53 24.86
N ASN A 218 2.19 -8.25 26.12
CA ASN A 218 1.98 -6.89 26.63
C ASN A 218 3.33 -6.16 26.71
N VAL A 219 3.97 -5.88 25.57
CA VAL A 219 5.13 -5.00 25.53
C VAL A 219 4.62 -3.61 25.92
N TYR A 220 5.02 -3.07 27.07
CA TYR A 220 4.64 -1.71 27.45
C TYR A 220 5.51 -0.73 26.65
N VAL A 221 4.94 -0.09 25.62
CA VAL A 221 5.55 1.07 24.97
C VAL A 221 5.00 2.31 25.65
N ASP A 222 5.89 3.14 26.20
CA ASP A 222 5.48 4.36 26.88
C ASP A 222 5.03 5.43 25.86
N TYR A 223 3.75 5.40 25.52
CA TYR A 223 3.14 6.40 24.64
C TYR A 223 2.91 7.75 25.34
N ARG A 224 3.33 7.96 26.60
CA ARG A 224 3.13 9.23 27.31
C ARG A 224 3.61 10.42 26.48
N GLN A 225 4.83 10.38 25.94
CA GLN A 225 5.36 11.45 25.09
C GLN A 225 4.56 11.65 23.78
N THR A 226 3.98 10.58 23.23
CA THR A 226 3.11 10.68 22.03
C THR A 226 1.73 11.26 22.37
N ILE A 227 1.28 11.10 23.62
CA ILE A 227 -0.03 11.55 24.10
C ILE A 227 0.05 12.96 24.71
N GLU A 228 1.20 13.34 25.26
CA GLU A 228 1.45 14.62 25.93
C GLU A 228 1.09 15.84 25.05
N ASN A 229 1.32 15.73 23.74
CA ASN A 229 1.05 16.80 22.78
C ASN A 229 -0.38 16.79 22.21
N LYS A 230 -1.17 15.75 22.49
CA LYS A 230 -2.54 15.64 21.99
C LYS A 230 -3.47 16.49 22.85
N THR A 231 -4.13 17.45 22.22
CA THR A 231 -5.05 18.38 22.89
C THR A 231 -6.45 18.37 22.27
N LYS A 232 -6.59 17.84 21.06
CA LYS A 232 -7.84 17.83 20.30
C LYS A 232 -8.49 16.47 20.34
N MET A 233 -9.80 16.46 20.50
CA MET A 233 -10.54 15.22 20.70
C MET A 233 -10.58 14.35 19.44
N ALA A 234 -11.20 14.81 18.36
CA ALA A 234 -11.35 14.00 17.15
C ALA A 234 -11.18 14.82 15.86
N ALA A 235 -10.59 14.20 14.84
CA ALA A 235 -10.56 14.73 13.48
C ALA A 235 -11.36 13.85 12.52
N TRP A 236 -11.99 14.48 11.52
CA TRP A 236 -12.67 13.80 10.43
C TRP A 236 -12.29 14.39 9.09
N PHE A 237 -11.61 13.61 8.24
CA PHE A 237 -11.21 14.05 6.90
C PHE A 237 -12.25 13.58 5.88
N VAL A 238 -12.98 14.51 5.28
CA VAL A 238 -14.14 14.16 4.45
C VAL A 238 -14.45 15.19 3.36
N SER A 239 -14.69 14.69 2.15
CA SER A 239 -15.11 15.48 0.99
C SER A 239 -16.50 15.11 0.46
N HIS A 240 -17.04 13.95 0.82
CA HIS A 240 -18.37 13.49 0.41
C HIS A 240 -19.33 13.47 1.61
N CYS A 241 -20.18 14.48 1.74
CA CYS A 241 -20.85 14.78 3.02
C CYS A 241 -22.09 13.92 3.26
N ARG A 242 -23.03 13.96 2.31
CA ARG A 242 -24.30 13.22 2.38
C ARG A 242 -24.13 11.86 1.72
N THR A 243 -23.98 10.84 2.54
CA THR A 243 -23.72 9.46 2.08
C THR A 243 -24.76 8.50 2.61
N LYS A 244 -24.90 7.33 1.98
CA LYS A 244 -25.91 6.31 2.35
C LYS A 244 -25.76 5.79 3.77
N SER A 245 -24.54 5.79 4.32
CA SER A 245 -24.29 5.43 5.72
C SER A 245 -24.91 6.41 6.72
N GLY A 246 -25.28 7.63 6.33
CA GLY A 246 -25.75 8.65 7.27
C GLY A 246 -24.63 9.17 8.21
N ARG A 247 -23.36 8.97 7.86
CA ARG A 247 -22.21 9.34 8.71
C ARG A 247 -22.18 10.80 9.17
N HIS A 248 -22.73 11.73 8.39
CA HIS A 248 -22.87 13.13 8.79
C HIS A 248 -23.81 13.28 10.00
N ILE A 249 -24.93 12.55 10.04
CA ILE A 249 -25.85 12.54 11.18
C ILE A 249 -25.17 11.95 12.42
N PHE A 250 -24.36 10.89 12.23
CA PHE A 250 -23.56 10.32 13.31
C PHE A 250 -22.59 11.36 13.90
N VAL A 251 -21.87 12.09 13.04
CA VAL A 251 -20.94 13.14 13.49
C VAL A 251 -21.66 14.30 14.15
N ASP A 252 -22.81 14.75 13.63
CA ASP A 252 -23.60 15.83 14.24
C ASP A 252 -24.05 15.47 15.68
N LYS A 253 -24.50 14.22 15.88
CA LYS A 253 -24.89 13.72 17.20
C LYS A 253 -23.68 13.56 18.12
N LEU A 254 -22.55 13.05 17.61
CA LEU A 254 -21.31 12.92 18.37
C LEU A 254 -20.76 14.28 18.79
N GLN A 255 -20.81 15.28 17.91
CA GLN A 255 -20.36 16.64 18.21
C GLN A 255 -21.19 17.28 19.34
N LYS A 256 -22.51 17.11 19.31
CA LYS A 256 -23.41 17.53 20.40
C LYS A 256 -23.13 16.82 21.73
N ALA A 257 -22.74 15.55 21.68
CA ALA A 257 -22.40 14.79 22.88
C ALA A 257 -21.03 15.21 23.45
N LEU A 258 -20.02 15.37 22.60
CA LEU A 258 -18.67 15.80 22.99
C LEU A 258 -18.64 17.21 23.58
N SER A 259 -19.52 18.11 23.13
CA SER A 259 -19.59 19.47 23.67
C SER A 259 -19.95 19.50 25.17
N THR A 260 -20.65 18.48 25.69
CA THR A 260 -20.93 18.35 27.13
C THR A 260 -19.67 18.14 27.98
N TYR A 261 -18.57 17.72 27.36
CA TYR A 261 -17.25 17.55 27.97
C TYR A 261 -16.27 18.67 27.56
N GLY A 262 -16.72 19.71 26.86
CA GLY A 262 -15.87 20.78 26.33
C GLY A 262 -15.05 20.37 25.10
N HIS A 263 -15.41 19.27 24.43
CA HIS A 263 -14.69 18.73 23.28
C HIS A 263 -15.42 18.98 21.96
N ASN A 264 -14.71 18.85 20.84
CA ASN A 264 -15.27 19.01 19.50
C ASN A 264 -14.73 17.96 18.51
N VAL A 265 -15.42 17.80 17.39
CA VAL A 265 -14.91 17.12 16.19
C VAL A 265 -14.46 18.16 15.17
N ASP A 266 -13.19 18.14 14.81
CA ASP A 266 -12.62 18.99 13.77
C ASP A 266 -12.82 18.33 12.39
N VAL A 267 -13.66 18.95 11.56
CA VAL A 267 -14.02 18.44 10.23
C VAL A 267 -13.20 19.13 9.15
N PHE A 268 -12.39 18.35 8.44
CA PHE A 268 -11.52 18.79 7.35
C PHE A 268 -12.09 18.41 5.99
N GLY A 269 -11.78 19.21 4.97
CA GLY A 269 -12.20 18.98 3.59
C GLY A 269 -13.55 19.63 3.26
N ASN A 270 -14.13 19.26 2.12
CA ASN A 270 -15.30 19.98 1.58
C ASN A 270 -16.55 19.94 2.48
N CYS A 271 -16.59 19.02 3.46
CA CYS A 271 -17.71 18.92 4.39
C CYS A 271 -17.52 19.69 5.69
N GLY A 272 -16.38 20.34 5.88
CA GLY A 272 -16.07 21.13 7.06
C GLY A 272 -15.41 22.46 6.72
N LYS A 273 -15.11 23.23 7.77
CA LYS A 273 -14.46 24.55 7.63
C LYS A 273 -12.93 24.44 7.62
N LEU A 274 -12.37 23.33 8.12
CA LEU A 274 -10.93 23.16 8.23
C LEU A 274 -10.33 22.61 6.94
N ARG A 275 -9.08 22.94 6.68
CA ARG A 275 -8.31 22.49 5.53
C ARG A 275 -6.97 21.95 6.01
N CYS A 276 -6.49 20.91 5.36
CA CYS A 276 -5.18 20.36 5.66
C CYS A 276 -4.09 21.41 5.36
N PRO A 277 -3.02 21.48 6.17
CA PRO A 277 -1.91 22.41 5.92
C PRO A 277 -1.29 22.20 4.54
N ARG A 278 -0.94 23.30 3.87
CA ARG A 278 -0.20 23.27 2.60
C ARG A 278 1.29 23.48 2.87
N GLY A 279 2.15 22.78 2.14
CA GLY A 279 3.60 22.89 2.28
C GLY A 279 4.36 22.16 1.17
N LYS A 280 5.68 22.04 1.34
CA LYS A 280 6.56 21.32 0.38
C LYS A 280 6.28 19.81 0.32
N LYS A 281 5.77 19.23 1.41
CA LYS A 281 5.26 17.86 1.47
C LYS A 281 3.85 17.78 0.88
N SER A 282 3.42 16.58 0.52
CA SER A 282 2.02 16.40 0.08
C SER A 282 1.05 16.89 1.17
N THR A 283 -0.03 17.56 0.76
CA THR A 283 -1.05 18.08 1.70
C THR A 283 -1.64 16.96 2.57
N SER A 284 -1.71 15.72 2.04
CA SER A 284 -2.17 14.55 2.79
C SER A 284 -1.19 14.15 3.91
N GLU A 285 0.12 14.14 3.64
CA GLU A 285 1.12 13.75 4.64
C GLU A 285 1.17 14.74 5.80
N LEU A 286 1.13 16.04 5.50
CA LEU A 286 1.07 17.09 6.53
C LEU A 286 -0.18 16.98 7.40
N CYS A 287 -1.32 16.65 6.80
CA CYS A 287 -2.57 16.45 7.54
C CYS A 287 -2.50 15.23 8.47
N ASN A 288 -1.86 14.16 8.02
CA ASN A 288 -1.72 12.96 8.84
C ASN A 288 -0.72 13.16 9.98
N LEU A 289 0.35 13.95 9.79
CA LEU A 289 1.24 14.34 10.88
C LEU A 289 0.53 15.22 11.92
N LEU A 290 -0.34 16.13 11.46
CA LEU A 290 -1.22 16.90 12.34
C LEU A 290 -2.18 15.98 13.12
N LEU A 291 -2.74 14.96 12.46
CA LEU A 291 -3.55 13.93 13.09
C LEU A 291 -2.78 13.22 14.21
N GLN A 292 -1.57 12.74 13.93
CA GLN A 292 -0.69 12.07 14.90
C GLN A 292 -0.37 12.96 16.09
N LYS A 293 -0.07 14.24 15.86
CA LYS A 293 0.43 15.15 16.90
C LYS A 293 -0.68 15.67 17.80
N GLU A 294 -1.82 16.06 17.24
CA GLU A 294 -2.81 16.87 17.95
C GLU A 294 -4.04 16.09 18.43
N TYR A 295 -4.38 14.97 17.79
CA TYR A 295 -5.68 14.32 17.99
C TYR A 295 -5.62 12.98 18.71
N PHE A 296 -6.56 12.74 19.62
CA PHE A 296 -6.77 11.44 20.24
C PHE A 296 -7.49 10.45 19.31
N PHE A 297 -8.47 10.93 18.54
CA PHE A 297 -9.32 10.07 17.72
C PHE A 297 -9.36 10.49 16.26
N TYR A 298 -9.45 9.50 15.38
CA TYR A 298 -9.75 9.72 13.96
C TYR A 298 -11.08 9.04 13.63
N LEU A 299 -11.99 9.80 13.01
CA LEU A 299 -13.28 9.26 12.58
C LEU A 299 -13.12 8.55 11.23
N ALA A 300 -12.88 7.24 11.27
CA ALA A 300 -12.74 6.36 10.12
C ALA A 300 -14.12 5.88 9.61
N LEU A 301 -14.92 6.83 9.10
CA LEU A 301 -16.34 6.59 8.77
C LEU A 301 -16.54 6.27 7.29
N GLU A 302 -17.12 5.11 6.99
CA GLU A 302 -17.38 4.71 5.61
C GLU A 302 -18.60 5.42 5.02
N ASN A 303 -18.57 5.61 3.71
CA ASN A 303 -19.65 6.29 2.98
C ASN A 303 -20.91 5.40 2.81
N SER A 304 -20.84 4.12 3.13
CA SER A 304 -21.96 3.19 3.01
C SER A 304 -21.79 2.01 3.96
N PHE A 305 -22.88 1.28 4.20
CA PHE A 305 -22.88 0.07 5.01
C PHE A 305 -22.90 -1.15 4.10
N ALA A 306 -21.71 -1.64 3.74
CA ALA A 306 -21.55 -2.90 3.04
C ALA A 306 -20.64 -3.85 3.84
N GLU A 307 -20.96 -5.14 3.78
CA GLU A 307 -20.15 -6.20 4.38
C GLU A 307 -18.73 -6.16 3.80
N ASP A 308 -17.71 -6.30 4.66
CA ASP A 308 -16.29 -6.28 4.33
C ASP A 308 -15.77 -4.96 3.70
N TYR A 309 -16.60 -3.91 3.59
CA TYR A 309 -16.17 -2.61 3.07
C TYR A 309 -15.43 -1.81 4.14
N VAL A 310 -14.12 -2.06 4.23
CA VAL A 310 -13.16 -1.33 5.07
C VAL A 310 -12.12 -0.72 4.16
N THR A 311 -11.95 0.61 4.18
CA THR A 311 -11.07 1.33 3.25
C THR A 311 -9.83 1.94 3.93
N GLU A 312 -9.10 2.77 3.19
CA GLU A 312 -7.93 3.53 3.64
C GLU A 312 -8.16 4.36 4.92
N LYS A 313 -9.42 4.71 5.23
CA LYS A 313 -9.78 5.50 6.41
C LYS A 313 -9.35 4.82 7.70
N LEU A 314 -9.52 3.49 7.78
CA LEU A 314 -9.07 2.75 8.95
C LEU A 314 -7.56 2.86 9.11
N LEU A 315 -6.84 2.71 8.00
CA LEU A 315 -5.39 2.73 7.99
C LEU A 315 -4.82 4.12 8.27
N THR A 316 -5.52 5.19 7.90
CA THR A 316 -5.12 6.57 8.25
C THR A 316 -4.97 6.73 9.77
N ALA A 317 -5.89 6.17 10.58
CA ALA A 317 -5.74 6.19 12.03
C ALA A 317 -4.58 5.30 12.49
N MET A 318 -4.55 4.07 12.00
CA MET A 318 -3.60 3.05 12.41
C MET A 318 -2.16 3.47 12.11
N SER A 319 -1.85 3.95 10.91
CA SER A 319 -0.49 4.36 10.51
C SER A 319 0.07 5.48 11.39
N TYR A 320 -0.80 6.33 11.95
CA TYR A 320 -0.40 7.52 12.71
C TYR A 320 -0.64 7.41 14.22
N SER A 321 -0.86 6.19 14.73
CA SER A 321 -1.02 5.91 16.18
C SER A 321 -2.14 6.77 16.81
N VAL A 322 -3.27 6.82 16.11
CA VAL A 322 -4.50 7.47 16.56
C VAL A 322 -5.59 6.41 16.67
N ILE A 323 -6.44 6.47 17.68
CA ILE A 323 -7.50 5.46 17.85
C ILE A 323 -8.56 5.68 16.76
N PRO A 324 -8.83 4.69 15.89
CA PRO A 324 -9.92 4.78 14.93
C PRO A 324 -11.27 4.64 15.63
N VAL A 325 -12.16 5.61 15.40
CA VAL A 325 -13.61 5.45 15.62
C VAL A 325 -14.21 5.06 14.28
N VAL A 326 -14.60 3.80 14.15
CA VAL A 326 -15.11 3.23 12.90
C VAL A 326 -16.63 3.33 12.83
N PHE A 327 -17.16 3.47 11.62
CA PHE A 327 -18.60 3.47 11.37
C PHE A 327 -18.84 2.96 9.95
N GLY A 328 -19.18 1.68 9.83
CA GLY A 328 -19.30 0.98 8.56
C GLY A 328 -20.07 -0.33 8.68
N GLY A 329 -20.32 -0.98 7.54
CA GLY A 329 -21.08 -2.24 7.46
C GLY A 329 -20.26 -3.50 7.73
N ALA A 330 -18.94 -3.37 7.87
CA ALA A 330 -18.02 -4.50 8.03
C ALA A 330 -17.97 -5.03 9.47
N ASP A 331 -17.56 -6.30 9.58
CA ASP A 331 -17.06 -6.88 10.81
C ASP A 331 -15.57 -6.53 10.94
N TYR A 332 -15.27 -5.44 11.65
CA TYR A 332 -13.91 -4.90 11.77
C TYR A 332 -12.94 -5.86 12.49
N SER A 333 -13.45 -6.84 13.24
CA SER A 333 -12.62 -7.88 13.87
C SER A 333 -11.89 -8.76 12.84
N ARG A 334 -12.33 -8.76 11.57
CA ARG A 334 -11.64 -9.45 10.47
C ARG A 334 -10.43 -8.68 9.94
N PHE A 335 -10.37 -7.37 10.19
CA PHE A 335 -9.43 -6.43 9.56
C PHE A 335 -8.39 -5.90 10.54
N ILE A 336 -8.77 -5.73 11.80
CA ILE A 336 -7.89 -5.34 12.89
C ILE A 336 -8.34 -6.07 14.17
N PRO A 337 -7.43 -6.32 15.14
CA PRO A 337 -7.81 -7.04 16.33
C PRO A 337 -8.88 -6.30 17.12
N PRO A 338 -9.78 -7.03 17.79
CA PRO A 338 -10.64 -6.46 18.81
C PRO A 338 -9.83 -5.59 19.80
N GLU A 339 -10.48 -4.59 20.39
CA GLU A 339 -9.86 -3.65 21.34
C GLU A 339 -8.82 -2.67 20.76
N SER A 340 -8.58 -2.67 19.43
CA SER A 340 -7.72 -1.66 18.76
C SER A 340 -8.48 -0.52 18.09
N TYR A 341 -9.80 -0.52 18.19
CA TYR A 341 -10.70 0.46 17.60
C TYR A 341 -11.96 0.63 18.44
N ILE A 342 -12.69 1.71 18.19
CA ILE A 342 -14.01 1.94 18.78
C ILE A 342 -15.04 1.82 17.66
N ASP A 343 -15.95 0.86 17.76
CA ASP A 343 -17.07 0.74 16.84
C ASP A 343 -18.20 1.70 17.24
N GLY A 344 -18.36 2.77 16.45
CA GLY A 344 -19.39 3.78 16.66
C GLY A 344 -20.82 3.26 16.51
N ARG A 345 -21.02 2.02 16.05
CA ARG A 345 -22.34 1.38 15.96
C ARG A 345 -22.75 0.66 17.25
N GLN A 346 -21.82 0.38 18.16
CA GLN A 346 -22.08 -0.42 19.36
C GLN A 346 -22.64 0.39 20.54
N MET A 347 -22.66 1.72 20.43
CA MET A 347 -23.10 2.60 21.51
C MET A 347 -23.71 3.89 20.97
N ASN A 348 -24.51 4.58 21.78
CA ASN A 348 -25.04 5.89 21.40
C ASN A 348 -23.97 7.00 21.51
N SER A 349 -24.25 8.16 20.92
CA SER A 349 -23.28 9.27 20.87
C SER A 349 -22.82 9.80 22.24
N TYR A 350 -23.68 9.76 23.27
CA TYR A 350 -23.32 10.18 24.63
C TYR A 350 -22.39 9.16 25.32
N GLN A 351 -22.67 7.87 25.15
CA GLN A 351 -21.78 6.80 25.61
C GLN A 351 -20.43 6.86 24.91
N LEU A 352 -20.41 7.10 23.59
CA LEU A 352 -19.19 7.27 22.81
C LEU A 352 -18.38 8.49 23.28
N ALA A 353 -19.04 9.64 23.46
CA ALA A 353 -18.38 10.84 23.98
C ALA A 353 -17.77 10.62 25.38
N ALA A 354 -18.50 9.96 26.28
CA ALA A 354 -18.02 9.62 27.62
C ALA A 354 -16.81 8.67 27.59
N LEU A 355 -16.82 7.68 26.70
CA LEU A 355 -15.67 6.79 26.48
C LEU A 355 -14.46 7.57 25.95
N MET A 356 -14.66 8.40 24.92
CA MET A 356 -13.60 9.20 24.31
C MET A 356 -12.96 10.16 25.33
N ASP A 357 -13.76 10.86 26.14
CA ASP A 357 -13.27 11.73 27.21
C ASP A 357 -12.48 10.96 28.28
N ARG A 358 -13.00 9.80 28.73
CA ARG A 358 -12.30 8.94 29.69
C ARG A 358 -10.93 8.49 29.17
N LEU A 359 -10.86 8.07 27.91
CA LEU A 359 -9.63 7.62 27.27
C LEU A 359 -8.64 8.79 27.12
N ALA A 360 -9.10 9.96 26.66
CA ALA A 360 -8.24 11.14 26.52
C ALA A 360 -7.62 11.60 27.85
N ARG A 361 -8.34 11.42 28.98
CA ARG A 361 -7.84 11.74 30.33
C ARG A 361 -6.93 10.66 30.93
N SER A 362 -6.80 9.50 30.30
CA SER A 362 -6.04 8.37 30.84
C SER A 362 -5.05 7.83 29.81
N PRO A 363 -3.79 8.33 29.80
CA PRO A 363 -2.74 7.84 28.89
C PRO A 363 -2.56 6.32 28.95
N ARG A 364 -2.75 5.72 30.13
CA ARG A 364 -2.71 4.26 30.34
C ARG A 364 -3.84 3.51 29.61
N GLN A 365 -5.06 4.03 29.64
CA GLN A 365 -6.18 3.39 28.94
C GLN A 365 -6.10 3.65 27.43
N TYR A 366 -5.75 4.87 27.03
CA TYR A 366 -5.55 5.22 25.63
C TYR A 366 -4.46 4.35 24.97
N SER A 367 -3.31 4.14 25.64
CA SER A 367 -2.21 3.35 25.09
C SER A 367 -2.53 1.86 24.90
N ARG A 368 -3.56 1.33 25.58
CA ARG A 368 -4.01 -0.07 25.41
C ARG A 368 -4.54 -0.34 24.00
N TYR A 369 -5.15 0.64 23.33
CA TYR A 369 -5.63 0.48 21.95
C TYR A 369 -4.52 0.25 20.93
N PHE A 370 -3.26 0.53 21.28
CA PHE A 370 -2.10 0.27 20.43
C PHE A 370 -1.33 -0.99 20.84
N SER A 371 -1.86 -1.83 21.73
CA SER A 371 -1.30 -3.17 22.06
C SER A 371 -1.05 -4.02 20.84
N VAL A 372 -1.86 -3.85 19.82
CA VAL A 372 -1.77 -4.60 18.58
C VAL A 372 -0.53 -4.30 17.75
N LYS A 373 -0.10 -3.03 17.69
CA LYS A 373 1.14 -2.65 16.99
C LYS A 373 2.39 -3.29 17.61
N ARG A 374 2.25 -3.90 18.79
CA ARG A 374 3.35 -4.40 19.60
C ARG A 374 3.66 -5.86 19.32
N ASP A 375 2.84 -6.55 18.54
CA ASP A 375 3.29 -7.79 17.93
C ASP A 375 4.20 -7.44 16.75
N ALA A 376 5.52 -7.51 16.96
CA ALA A 376 6.52 -7.40 15.88
C ALA A 376 6.29 -8.43 14.76
N ASN A 377 5.37 -9.38 14.95
CA ASN A 377 4.96 -10.34 13.97
C ASN A 377 3.80 -9.90 13.07
N ILE A 378 3.16 -8.72 13.19
CA ILE A 378 2.06 -8.31 12.30
C ILE A 378 2.22 -6.86 11.78
N VAL A 379 2.14 -6.70 10.45
CA VAL A 379 2.18 -5.41 9.75
C VAL A 379 0.87 -5.19 9.00
N PHE A 380 0.24 -4.03 9.20
CA PHE A 380 -0.90 -3.59 8.40
C PHE A 380 -0.38 -2.78 7.22
N GLU A 381 -0.70 -3.21 6.00
CA GLU A 381 -0.32 -2.52 4.77
C GLU A 381 -1.54 -1.88 4.10
N VAL A 382 -1.34 -0.64 3.65
CA VAL A 382 -2.25 0.09 2.77
C VAL A 382 -1.82 -0.19 1.34
N GLU A 383 -2.78 -0.46 0.47
CA GLU A 383 -2.59 -0.25 -0.96
C GLU A 383 -2.63 1.26 -1.25
N LEU A 384 -1.48 1.93 -1.07
CA LEU A 384 -1.34 3.39 -1.09
C LEU A 384 -1.88 4.05 -2.37
N ASP A 385 -1.91 3.33 -3.50
CA ASP A 385 -2.35 3.90 -4.77
C ASP A 385 -3.86 3.81 -5.01
N LYS A 386 -4.63 3.16 -4.11
CA LYS A 386 -6.09 3.33 -4.05
C LYS A 386 -6.48 4.73 -3.52
N LEU A 387 -5.56 5.47 -2.88
CA LEU A 387 -5.78 6.86 -2.44
C LEU A 387 -5.68 7.88 -3.59
N VAL A 388 -4.88 7.62 -4.63
CA VAL A 388 -4.63 8.57 -5.73
C VAL A 388 -5.88 8.81 -6.59
N MET A 389 -6.87 7.93 -6.52
CA MET A 389 -8.02 7.93 -7.44
C MET A 389 -9.25 8.71 -6.96
N ASN A 390 -9.20 9.29 -5.76
CA ASN A 390 -10.30 10.12 -5.25
C ASN A 390 -10.07 11.63 -5.44
N THR A 391 -8.98 12.05 -6.08
CA THR A 391 -8.82 13.43 -6.55
C THR A 391 -9.33 13.55 -7.98
N GLU A 392 -10.55 14.07 -8.14
CA GLU A 392 -10.97 14.62 -9.43
C GLU A 392 -9.96 15.72 -9.83
N ARG A 393 -9.23 15.48 -10.93
CA ARG A 393 -8.20 16.34 -11.54
C ARG A 393 -6.91 16.52 -10.72
N ALA A 394 -5.88 15.74 -11.05
CA ALA A 394 -4.51 16.13 -10.80
C ALA A 394 -3.96 16.83 -12.07
N THR A 395 -3.86 18.16 -12.04
CA THR A 395 -3.02 18.89 -13.00
C THR A 395 -1.57 18.71 -12.55
N VAL A 396 -0.74 18.06 -13.36
CA VAL A 396 0.69 17.89 -13.07
C VAL A 396 1.41 19.18 -13.43
N LEU A 397 1.75 19.99 -12.43
CA LEU A 397 2.61 21.16 -12.61
C LEU A 397 4.08 20.72 -12.56
N TYR A 398 4.78 20.82 -13.69
CA TYR A 398 6.21 20.60 -13.75
C TYR A 398 6.96 21.86 -13.29
N HIS A 399 7.91 21.70 -12.36
CA HIS A 399 8.78 22.80 -11.95
C HIS A 399 10.25 22.45 -12.22
N ARG A 400 10.86 23.14 -13.18
CA ARG A 400 12.33 23.19 -13.33
C ARG A 400 12.85 24.41 -12.59
N LYS A 401 13.91 24.27 -11.80
CA LYS A 401 14.49 25.37 -11.01
C LYS A 401 14.94 26.49 -11.96
N GLY A 402 14.33 27.67 -11.85
CA GLY A 402 14.65 28.86 -12.65
C GLY A 402 13.82 29.12 -13.91
N LYS A 403 12.68 28.44 -14.12
CA LYS A 403 11.72 28.78 -15.19
C LYS A 403 10.28 28.82 -14.67
N GLU A 404 9.44 29.62 -15.33
CA GLU A 404 7.99 29.72 -15.10
C GLU A 404 7.30 28.33 -15.23
N PRO A 405 6.26 28.03 -14.43
CA PRO A 405 5.53 26.77 -14.52
C PRO A 405 4.85 26.61 -15.88
N ILE A 406 4.89 25.39 -16.44
CA ILE A 406 4.14 25.04 -17.65
C ILE A 406 2.93 24.20 -17.25
N GLU A 407 1.74 24.67 -17.63
CA GLU A 407 0.49 23.94 -17.47
C GLU A 407 0.30 23.00 -18.68
N VAL A 408 0.35 21.68 -18.45
CA VAL A 408 0.12 20.69 -19.52
C VAL A 408 -1.35 20.27 -19.45
N THR A 409 -2.14 20.74 -20.42
CA THR A 409 -3.60 20.55 -20.48
C THR A 409 -4.05 19.51 -21.51
N ASP A 410 -3.13 18.80 -22.17
CA ASP A 410 -3.47 17.84 -23.23
C ASP A 410 -2.59 16.57 -23.21
N ASP A 411 -3.23 15.42 -23.44
CA ASP A 411 -2.67 14.04 -23.34
C ASP A 411 -1.60 13.73 -24.40
N SER A 412 -1.31 14.66 -25.31
CA SER A 412 -0.43 14.46 -26.47
C SER A 412 1.06 14.75 -26.22
N GLN A 413 1.45 15.26 -25.03
CA GLN A 413 2.85 15.66 -24.74
C GLN A 413 3.59 14.83 -23.67
N LEU A 414 3.05 13.70 -23.22
CA LEU A 414 3.73 12.77 -22.30
C LEU A 414 4.77 11.89 -23.02
N HIS A 415 5.72 12.53 -23.69
CA HIS A 415 6.95 11.91 -24.21
C HIS A 415 8.15 12.75 -23.76
N ILE A 416 8.53 12.65 -22.48
CA ILE A 416 9.78 13.21 -21.98
C ILE A 416 10.52 12.15 -21.14
N ASN A 417 11.78 11.93 -21.52
CA ASN A 417 12.74 10.94 -21.04
C ASN A 417 12.92 10.87 -19.52
N ALA A 418 13.04 9.64 -19.01
CA ALA A 418 13.25 9.28 -17.61
C ALA A 418 14.73 9.33 -17.14
N ASP A 419 15.63 10.03 -17.85
CA ASP A 419 17.08 9.92 -17.64
C ASP A 419 17.68 10.86 -16.58
N TRP A 420 16.90 11.47 -15.68
CA TRP A 420 17.42 12.51 -14.76
C TRP A 420 17.10 12.33 -13.27
N ILE A 421 17.16 11.10 -12.76
CA ILE A 421 17.21 10.86 -11.30
C ILE A 421 18.55 10.21 -10.96
N ASN A 422 19.58 11.04 -10.81
CA ASN A 422 20.89 10.64 -10.29
C ASN A 422 20.85 10.83 -8.76
N LEU A 423 20.76 9.72 -8.01
CA LEU A 423 20.83 9.67 -6.55
C LEU A 423 22.29 9.83 -6.11
N ARG A 424 22.70 11.04 -5.70
CA ARG A 424 24.00 11.24 -5.05
C ARG A 424 24.00 12.46 -4.13
N TRP A 425 23.24 12.45 -3.03
CA TRP A 425 23.41 13.39 -1.90
C TRP A 425 22.78 12.82 -0.61
N LEU A 426 23.49 11.93 0.08
CA LEU A 426 23.25 11.57 1.49
C LEU A 426 24.56 11.00 2.08
N GLU A 427 25.55 11.86 2.26
CA GLU A 427 26.63 11.65 3.25
C GLU A 427 26.61 12.88 4.16
N ASP A 428 26.87 12.63 5.45
CA ASP A 428 26.85 13.55 6.60
C ASP A 428 25.49 13.75 7.29
N PHE A 429 25.15 12.81 8.19
CA PHE A 429 24.68 13.13 9.55
C PHE A 429 24.74 11.86 10.43
N GLN A 430 25.63 11.87 11.42
CA GLN A 430 25.57 10.93 12.55
C GLN A 430 24.40 11.33 13.44
N LEU A 431 23.45 10.40 13.68
CA LEU A 431 22.46 10.51 14.75
C LEU A 431 22.20 9.13 15.34
N THR A 432 22.26 9.10 16.66
CA THR A 432 22.28 7.96 17.56
C THR A 432 21.00 7.13 17.46
N ILE A 433 21.18 5.81 17.40
CA ILE A 433 20.15 4.78 17.32
C ILE A 433 19.39 4.71 18.65
N THR A 434 18.12 5.16 18.66
CA THR A 434 17.04 4.61 19.48
C THR A 434 15.74 5.31 19.10
N GLU A 435 15.10 4.83 18.03
CA GLU A 435 13.67 4.97 17.78
C GLU A 435 13.35 4.22 16.50
N ALA A 436 12.44 3.26 16.57
CA ALA A 436 11.89 2.57 15.41
C ALA A 436 11.01 3.56 14.65
N VAL A 437 11.65 4.49 13.93
CA VAL A 437 11.02 5.34 12.93
C VAL A 437 10.61 4.43 11.80
N ILE A 438 9.29 4.28 11.66
CA ILE A 438 8.65 3.72 10.47
C ILE A 438 8.97 4.68 9.31
N SER A 439 10.15 4.51 8.74
CA SER A 439 10.51 5.00 7.43
C SER A 439 9.77 4.11 6.44
N LEU A 440 8.61 4.56 5.98
CA LEU A 440 8.02 4.07 4.74
C LEU A 440 8.92 4.56 3.60
N GLY A 441 10.06 3.91 3.43
CA GLY A 441 10.92 4.09 2.28
C GLY A 441 10.23 3.59 1.01
N PRO A 442 10.67 4.04 -0.17
CA PRO A 442 10.09 3.66 -1.48
C PRO A 442 10.11 2.15 -1.79
N GLY A 443 10.78 1.31 -0.98
CA GLY A 443 10.75 -0.15 -1.07
C GLY A 443 9.51 -0.85 -0.49
N TYR A 444 8.61 -0.12 0.20
CA TYR A 444 7.40 -0.69 0.82
C TYR A 444 6.20 -0.82 -0.13
N LEU A 445 6.27 -0.21 -1.32
CA LEU A 445 5.16 -0.14 -2.29
C LEU A 445 5.14 -1.30 -3.31
N THR A 446 6.26 -2.00 -3.52
CA THR A 446 6.46 -2.91 -4.67
C THR A 446 6.03 -4.36 -4.44
N ALA A 447 5.93 -4.84 -3.19
CA ALA A 447 5.67 -6.26 -2.91
C ALA A 447 4.18 -6.67 -3.00
N PHE A 448 3.25 -5.72 -2.93
CA PHE A 448 1.81 -6.02 -2.90
C PHE A 448 1.15 -6.06 -4.27
N PHE A 449 1.52 -5.13 -5.17
CA PHE A 449 1.19 -5.23 -6.59
C PHE A 449 1.59 -6.59 -7.13
N LYS A 450 2.73 -7.10 -6.65
CA LYS A 450 3.24 -8.43 -6.92
C LYS A 450 2.16 -9.49 -6.81
N THR A 451 1.63 -9.72 -5.62
CA THR A 451 0.75 -10.87 -5.37
C THR A 451 -0.59 -10.77 -6.11
N LYS A 452 -1.24 -9.59 -6.12
CA LYS A 452 -2.60 -9.47 -6.69
C LYS A 452 -2.64 -9.38 -8.22
N ILE A 453 -1.63 -8.79 -8.84
CA ILE A 453 -1.47 -8.88 -10.29
C ILE A 453 -1.19 -10.32 -10.71
N CYS A 454 -0.38 -11.06 -9.93
CA CYS A 454 -0.15 -12.47 -10.22
C CYS A 454 -1.41 -13.34 -10.03
N ASP A 455 -2.32 -12.97 -9.12
CA ASP A 455 -3.62 -13.65 -8.98
C ASP A 455 -4.53 -13.45 -10.20
N MET A 456 -4.29 -12.41 -11.02
CA MET A 456 -5.02 -12.19 -12.28
C MET A 456 -4.53 -13.08 -13.44
N THR A 457 -3.58 -13.98 -13.19
CA THR A 457 -3.06 -14.90 -14.20
C THR A 457 -4.08 -16.01 -14.49
N ILE A 458 -4.31 -16.26 -15.78
CA ILE A 458 -5.28 -17.25 -16.26
C ILE A 458 -4.52 -18.58 -16.41
N SER A 459 -4.29 -19.27 -15.29
CA SER A 459 -3.50 -20.51 -15.25
C SER A 459 -4.32 -21.80 -15.39
N LYS A 460 -5.66 -21.72 -15.38
CA LYS A 460 -6.57 -22.86 -15.51
C LYS A 460 -7.43 -22.79 -16.76
#